data_AF-A0A255Z3F4-F1
#
_entry.id   AF-A0A255Z3F4-F1
#
_cell.length_a   1.000
_cell.length_b   1.000
_cell.length_c   1.000
_cell.angle_alpha   90.00
_cell.angle_beta   90.00
_cell.angle_gamma   90.00
#
_symmetry.space_group_name_H-M   'P 1'
#
loop_
_entity.id
_entity.type
_entity.pdbx_description
1 polymer ?
#
loop_
_entity_poly.entity_id
_entity_poly.type
_entity_poly.pdbx_seq_one_letter_code
_entity_poly.pdbx_strand_id
1 'polypeptide(L)'
;MRRHTILLALHALLLTPPAALSAPTAPPPESLREEQRLMVAGSEEVWQLVWVGPVRDYCEAVSPEVAITAPCAGFAYGEMGRLSLRRLRDGQVIDRFDPGPAFEAASELINGHREAGWSVLPRRTVKDDDYGRWLEDEGKFLKTVDRRPAITLMRFADYDRDGRSSEFLLQTDVEPGGKPLYAAIGLPAGRERLDFLRSTGHPERALMLNARAWAALRDQSGAAVVAHRACGDRGDETQSDYILSADTGKISVKLRETTCPDGSIISETDW
;
A
#
# COMPACT_ATOMS: atom_id res chain seq x y z
N MET A 1 35.87 -86.14 20.56
CA MET A 1 36.48 -85.56 19.34
C MET A 1 36.04 -84.11 19.22
N ARG A 2 36.99 -83.18 19.17
CA ARG A 2 36.79 -81.72 19.34
C ARG A 2 35.99 -81.14 18.16
N ARG A 3 34.88 -80.44 18.46
CA ARG A 3 34.14 -79.60 17.50
C ARG A 3 34.71 -78.18 17.56
N HIS A 4 35.03 -77.61 16.40
CA HIS A 4 35.44 -76.21 16.23
C HIS A 4 34.20 -75.32 16.07
N THR A 5 34.12 -74.24 16.84
CA THR A 5 33.11 -73.19 16.71
C THR A 5 33.78 -72.01 16.00
N ILE A 6 33.26 -71.64 14.83
CA ILE A 6 33.72 -70.49 14.04
C ILE A 6 32.87 -69.27 14.42
N LEU A 7 33.52 -68.21 14.91
CA LEU A 7 32.90 -66.88 15.08
C LEU A 7 33.04 -66.09 13.77
N LEU A 8 31.92 -65.63 13.22
CA LEU A 8 31.86 -64.66 12.12
C LEU A 8 31.53 -63.28 12.69
N ALA A 9 32.47 -62.33 12.56
CA ALA A 9 32.29 -60.93 12.92
C ALA A 9 31.79 -60.15 11.70
N LEU A 10 30.52 -59.74 11.72
CA LEU A 10 29.91 -58.89 10.69
C LEU A 10 30.27 -57.41 10.97
N HIS A 11 31.10 -56.81 10.13
CA HIS A 11 31.35 -55.36 10.14
C HIS A 11 30.28 -54.65 9.29
N ALA A 12 29.42 -53.87 9.94
CA ALA A 12 28.47 -52.99 9.25
C ALA A 12 29.16 -51.65 8.92
N LEU A 13 29.41 -51.39 7.63
CA LEU A 13 29.81 -50.07 7.15
C LEU A 13 28.57 -49.16 7.09
N LEU A 14 28.53 -48.15 7.94
CA LEU A 14 27.60 -47.02 7.85
C LEU A 14 28.05 -46.09 6.70
N LEU A 15 27.33 -46.10 5.59
CA LEU A 15 27.45 -45.10 4.51
C LEU A 15 26.66 -43.84 4.89
N THR A 16 27.35 -42.80 5.35
CA THR A 16 26.77 -41.45 5.51
C THR A 16 26.62 -40.80 4.13
N PRO A 17 25.40 -40.41 3.71
CA PRO A 17 25.23 -39.70 2.45
C PRO A 17 25.91 -38.32 2.52
N PRO A 18 26.58 -37.87 1.45
CA PRO A 18 27.21 -36.56 1.41
C PRO A 18 26.15 -35.47 1.54
N ALA A 19 26.38 -34.53 2.47
CA ALA A 19 25.54 -33.35 2.63
C ALA A 19 25.58 -32.54 1.33
N ALA A 20 24.43 -32.44 0.64
CA ALA A 20 24.28 -31.56 -0.50
C ALA A 20 24.46 -30.12 -0.02
N LEU A 21 25.57 -29.50 -0.43
CA LEU A 21 25.79 -28.07 -0.26
C LEU A 21 24.79 -27.32 -1.16
N SER A 22 23.66 -26.91 -0.58
CA SER A 22 22.75 -25.97 -1.24
C SER A 22 23.51 -24.67 -1.46
N ALA A 23 23.80 -24.34 -2.72
CA ALA A 23 24.36 -23.04 -3.06
C ALA A 23 23.41 -21.92 -2.58
N PRO A 24 23.94 -20.81 -2.06
CA PRO A 24 23.10 -19.68 -1.65
C PRO A 24 22.34 -19.15 -2.87
N THR A 25 21.01 -19.14 -2.79
CA THR A 25 20.14 -18.52 -3.79
C THR A 25 20.45 -17.04 -3.84
N ALA A 26 20.75 -16.52 -5.03
CA ALA A 26 20.95 -15.08 -5.23
C ALA A 26 19.70 -14.31 -4.77
N PRO A 27 19.85 -13.12 -4.17
CA PRO A 27 18.71 -12.31 -3.78
C PRO A 27 17.86 -11.95 -5.01
N PRO A 28 16.54 -11.77 -4.84
CA PRO A 28 15.68 -11.35 -5.94
C PRO A 28 16.17 -10.01 -6.52
N PRO A 29 16.02 -9.77 -7.84
CA PRO A 29 16.39 -8.50 -8.44
C PRO A 29 15.57 -7.36 -7.84
N GLU A 30 16.15 -6.17 -7.76
CA GLU A 30 15.49 -4.99 -7.20
C GLU A 30 15.48 -3.86 -8.22
N SER A 31 14.39 -3.11 -8.31
CA SER A 31 14.31 -1.91 -9.16
C SER A 31 13.70 -0.74 -8.41
N LEU A 32 14.42 0.39 -8.42
CA LEU A 32 13.98 1.64 -7.78
C LEU A 32 12.77 2.21 -8.52
N ARG A 33 11.65 2.37 -7.82
CA ARG A 33 10.43 3.03 -8.34
C ARG A 33 10.44 4.53 -8.07
N GLU A 34 10.90 4.94 -6.90
CA GLU A 34 10.96 6.35 -6.50
C GLU A 34 11.97 6.53 -5.38
N GLU A 35 12.65 7.68 -5.38
CA GLU A 35 13.54 8.14 -4.30
C GLU A 35 13.16 9.57 -3.91
N GLN A 36 13.15 9.86 -2.61
CA GLN A 36 13.00 11.21 -2.06
C GLN A 36 14.01 11.44 -0.94
N ARG A 37 14.44 12.70 -0.79
CA ARG A 37 15.30 13.14 0.31
C ARG A 37 14.50 14.02 1.25
N LEU A 38 14.63 13.78 2.55
CA LEU A 38 13.95 14.58 3.57
C LEU A 38 14.77 14.66 4.85
N MET A 39 14.50 15.70 5.64
CA MET A 39 15.09 15.88 6.97
C MET A 39 14.24 15.16 8.01
N VAL A 40 14.81 14.18 8.70
CA VAL A 40 14.17 13.46 9.80
C VAL A 40 14.96 13.71 11.07
N ALA A 41 14.34 14.38 12.05
CA ALA A 41 14.98 14.75 13.31
C ALA A 41 16.36 15.42 13.14
N GLY A 42 16.48 16.31 12.13
CA GLY A 42 17.72 17.04 11.84
C GLY A 42 18.79 16.26 11.07
N SER A 43 18.55 15.01 10.69
CA SER A 43 19.41 14.23 9.79
C SER A 43 18.81 14.13 8.40
N GLU A 44 19.62 14.25 7.35
CA GLU A 44 19.16 13.92 5.99
C GLU A 44 18.98 12.40 5.89
N GLU A 45 17.81 11.99 5.40
CA GLU A 45 17.52 10.61 5.04
C GLU A 45 17.12 10.52 3.56
N VAL A 46 17.40 9.37 2.96
CA VAL A 46 16.92 9.01 1.62
C VAL A 46 15.87 7.92 1.79
N TRP A 47 14.67 8.17 1.27
CA TRP A 47 13.58 7.21 1.29
C TRP A 47 13.38 6.65 -0.12
N GLN A 48 13.26 5.34 -0.23
CA GLN A 48 13.17 4.64 -1.51
C GLN A 48 12.00 3.67 -1.53
N LEU A 49 11.16 3.78 -2.56
CA LEU A 49 10.22 2.73 -2.97
C LEU A 49 10.92 1.82 -3.97
N VAL A 50 11.01 0.54 -3.65
CA VAL A 50 11.77 -0.45 -4.42
C VAL A 50 10.88 -1.66 -4.71
N TRP A 51 10.75 -2.02 -5.97
CA TRP A 51 10.17 -3.30 -6.36
C TRP A 51 11.17 -4.42 -6.09
N VAL A 52 10.70 -5.53 -5.51
CA VAL A 52 11.49 -6.72 -5.18
C VAL A 52 11.02 -7.90 -6.02
N GLY A 53 11.84 -8.31 -6.97
CA GLY A 53 11.51 -9.35 -7.94
C GLY A 53 10.79 -8.80 -9.18
N PRO A 54 9.96 -9.61 -9.85
CA PRO A 54 9.28 -9.19 -11.07
C PRO A 54 8.22 -8.13 -10.81
N VAL A 55 8.08 -7.21 -11.77
CA VAL A 55 7.02 -6.19 -11.83
C VAL A 55 6.17 -6.48 -13.05
N ARG A 56 4.86 -6.39 -12.90
CA ARG A 56 3.90 -6.51 -14.00
C ARG A 56 3.13 -5.20 -14.15
N ASP A 57 2.68 -4.90 -15.35
CA ASP A 57 1.74 -3.81 -15.53
C ASP A 57 0.40 -4.16 -14.84
N TYR A 58 -0.30 -3.15 -14.36
CA TYR A 58 -1.62 -3.28 -13.71
C TYR A 58 -2.58 -2.26 -14.32
N CYS A 59 -3.82 -2.69 -14.61
CA CYS A 59 -4.79 -1.89 -15.36
C CYS A 59 -4.12 -1.28 -16.60
N GLU A 60 -3.53 -2.17 -17.39
CA GLU A 60 -2.66 -1.88 -18.53
C GLU A 60 -3.26 -0.85 -19.50
N ALA A 61 -2.38 -0.14 -20.20
CA ALA A 61 -2.78 0.80 -21.23
C ALA A 61 -3.41 0.16 -22.47
N VAL A 62 -3.44 -1.19 -22.55
CA VAL A 62 -3.96 -1.97 -23.69
C VAL A 62 -5.44 -1.75 -23.95
N SER A 63 -6.23 -1.38 -22.93
CA SER A 63 -7.61 -0.95 -23.12
C SER A 63 -7.98 0.14 -22.12
N PRO A 64 -8.17 1.39 -22.57
CA PRO A 64 -8.69 2.45 -21.71
C PRO A 64 -10.08 2.15 -21.16
N GLU A 65 -10.86 1.26 -21.78
CA GLU A 65 -12.12 0.78 -21.21
C GLU A 65 -11.89 0.08 -19.87
N VAL A 66 -10.81 -0.69 -19.74
CA VAL A 66 -10.39 -1.31 -18.48
C VAL A 66 -9.87 -0.24 -17.52
N ALA A 67 -9.07 0.71 -18.01
CA ALA A 67 -8.49 1.79 -17.20
C ALA A 67 -9.55 2.68 -16.52
N ILE A 68 -10.74 2.84 -17.12
CA ILE A 68 -11.84 3.63 -16.55
C ILE A 68 -12.77 2.81 -15.63
N THR A 69 -12.55 1.50 -15.49
CA THR A 69 -13.36 0.69 -14.57
C THR A 69 -13.06 1.06 -13.11
N ALA A 70 -14.05 0.87 -12.24
CA ALA A 70 -13.91 1.21 -10.82
C ALA A 70 -12.68 0.55 -10.14
N PRO A 71 -12.36 -0.75 -10.35
CA PRO A 71 -11.16 -1.35 -9.76
C PRO A 71 -9.83 -0.74 -10.24
N CYS A 72 -9.85 -0.10 -11.40
CA CYS A 72 -8.69 0.58 -11.99
C CYS A 72 -8.64 2.08 -11.64
N ALA A 73 -9.66 2.63 -10.99
CA ALA A 73 -9.67 4.04 -10.63
C ALA A 73 -8.52 4.37 -9.68
N GLY A 74 -7.63 5.27 -10.11
CA GLY A 74 -6.41 5.61 -9.39
C GLY A 74 -5.25 4.62 -9.54
N PHE A 75 -5.45 3.48 -10.22
CA PHE A 75 -4.41 2.50 -10.53
C PHE A 75 -4.19 2.26 -12.03
N ALA A 76 -4.97 2.90 -12.90
CA ALA A 76 -4.80 2.87 -14.34
C ALA A 76 -3.36 3.19 -14.77
N TYR A 77 -2.85 2.43 -15.73
CA TYR A 77 -1.44 2.45 -16.15
C TYR A 77 -0.50 2.29 -14.95
N GLY A 78 -0.84 1.36 -14.07
CA GLY A 78 -0.11 1.06 -12.84
C GLY A 78 0.89 -0.06 -13.04
N GLU A 79 1.55 -0.38 -11.94
CA GLU A 79 2.47 -1.49 -11.79
C GLU A 79 2.08 -2.29 -10.55
N MET A 80 2.29 -3.60 -10.59
CA MET A 80 2.11 -4.49 -9.45
C MET A 80 3.33 -5.40 -9.24
N GLY A 81 3.63 -5.67 -7.98
CA GLY A 81 4.79 -6.46 -7.57
C GLY A 81 4.95 -6.43 -6.05
N ARG A 82 5.97 -7.12 -5.53
CA ARG A 82 6.35 -6.97 -4.11
C ARG A 82 7.08 -5.65 -3.92
N LEU A 83 6.64 -4.86 -2.95
CA LEU A 83 7.15 -3.52 -2.71
C LEU A 83 7.91 -3.46 -1.38
N SER A 84 8.99 -2.69 -1.35
CA SER A 84 9.72 -2.37 -0.14
C SER A 84 9.90 -0.86 -0.03
N LEU A 85 9.49 -0.28 1.09
CA LEU A 85 9.88 1.06 1.48
C LEU A 85 11.14 0.98 2.33
N ARG A 86 12.14 1.80 2.02
CA ARG A 86 13.44 1.79 2.70
C ARG A 86 13.81 3.17 3.15
N ARG A 87 14.45 3.24 4.30
CA ARG A 87 15.11 4.46 4.79
C ARG A 87 16.60 4.25 4.79
N LEU A 88 17.31 5.22 4.26
CA LEU A 88 18.75 5.23 4.23
C LEU A 88 19.27 6.47 4.95
N ARG A 89 20.38 6.29 5.67
CA ARG A 89 21.18 7.37 6.25
C ARG A 89 22.64 7.05 5.95
N ASP A 90 23.36 8.02 5.41
CA ASP A 90 24.76 7.85 4.97
C ASP A 90 24.95 6.65 4.01
N GLY A 91 23.97 6.44 3.13
CA GLY A 91 23.97 5.33 2.16
C GLY A 91 23.66 3.95 2.75
N GLN A 92 23.45 3.83 4.06
CA GLN A 92 23.11 2.57 4.72
C GLN A 92 21.61 2.48 4.97
N VAL A 93 21.02 1.31 4.69
CA VAL A 93 19.62 1.04 5.01
C VAL A 93 19.45 0.91 6.53
N ILE A 94 18.77 1.87 7.14
CA ILE A 94 18.47 1.90 8.58
C ILE A 94 17.09 1.30 8.89
N ASP A 95 16.22 1.20 7.89
CA ASP A 95 14.90 0.62 8.03
C ASP A 95 14.35 0.08 6.71
N ARG A 96 13.50 -0.95 6.82
CA ARG A 96 12.75 -1.56 5.72
C ARG A 96 11.34 -1.87 6.18
N PHE A 97 10.39 -1.59 5.31
CA PHE A 97 8.98 -1.85 5.53
C PHE A 97 8.35 -2.48 4.29
N ASP A 98 7.43 -3.41 4.51
CA ASP A 98 6.63 -4.08 3.49
C ASP A 98 5.20 -3.50 3.53
N PRO A 99 4.79 -2.69 2.53
CA PRO A 99 3.43 -2.17 2.47
C PRO A 99 2.39 -3.21 2.06
N GLY A 100 2.79 -4.39 1.57
CA GLY A 100 1.94 -5.45 1.04
C GLY A 100 0.71 -5.78 1.90
N PRO A 101 0.82 -5.95 3.23
CA PRO A 101 -0.32 -6.30 4.09
C PRO A 101 -1.51 -5.34 4.03
N ALA A 102 -1.29 -4.02 3.85
CA ALA A 102 -2.41 -3.07 3.74
C ALA A 102 -3.19 -3.23 2.43
N PHE A 103 -2.58 -3.86 1.43
CA PHE A 103 -3.25 -4.16 0.19
C PHE A 103 -3.99 -5.52 0.21
N GLU A 104 -3.67 -6.42 1.14
CA GLU A 104 -4.42 -7.67 1.32
C GLU A 104 -5.74 -7.44 2.06
N ALA A 105 -5.75 -6.46 2.97
CA ALA A 105 -6.95 -5.98 3.65
C ALA A 105 -7.88 -5.15 2.73
N ALA A 106 -7.45 -4.87 1.50
CA ALA A 106 -8.25 -4.15 0.51
C ALA A 106 -9.48 -4.97 0.08
N SER A 107 -10.46 -4.29 -0.50
CA SER A 107 -11.75 -4.85 -0.94
C SER A 107 -11.61 -5.99 -1.95
N GLU A 108 -12.62 -6.87 -1.98
CA GLU A 108 -12.72 -7.95 -2.99
C GLU A 108 -12.68 -7.43 -4.44
N LEU A 109 -13.04 -6.15 -4.67
CA LEU A 109 -13.03 -5.50 -5.99
C LEU A 109 -11.63 -5.51 -6.63
N ILE A 110 -10.57 -5.56 -5.82
CA ILE A 110 -9.18 -5.54 -6.27
C ILE A 110 -8.51 -6.91 -6.08
N ASN A 111 -8.99 -7.73 -5.14
CA ASN A 111 -8.30 -8.96 -4.74
C ASN A 111 -8.40 -10.13 -5.72
N GLY A 112 -9.38 -10.14 -6.64
CA GLY A 112 -9.59 -11.26 -7.57
C GLY A 112 -8.40 -11.61 -8.48
N HIS A 113 -7.41 -10.72 -8.62
CA HIS A 113 -6.28 -10.87 -9.54
C HIS A 113 -4.90 -10.69 -8.90
N ARG A 114 -4.80 -10.67 -7.56
CA ARG A 114 -3.56 -10.32 -6.88
C ARG A 114 -2.91 -11.49 -6.17
N GLU A 115 -1.59 -11.58 -6.33
CA GLU A 115 -0.76 -12.49 -5.54
C GLU A 115 -0.59 -11.93 -4.11
N ALA A 116 -0.63 -12.80 -3.10
CA ALA A 116 -0.43 -12.41 -1.71
C ALA A 116 0.93 -11.68 -1.52
N GLY A 117 0.92 -10.63 -0.71
CA GLY A 117 2.06 -9.74 -0.45
C GLY A 117 2.43 -8.80 -1.60
N TRP A 118 1.66 -8.74 -2.69
CA TRP A 118 1.91 -7.78 -3.76
C TRP A 118 1.24 -6.45 -3.46
N SER A 119 1.89 -5.35 -3.81
CA SER A 119 1.35 -3.99 -3.84
C SER A 119 1.01 -3.58 -5.27
N VAL A 120 0.16 -2.56 -5.41
CA VAL A 120 -0.15 -1.92 -6.69
C VAL A 120 0.19 -0.44 -6.54
N LEU A 121 0.95 0.11 -7.48
CA LEU A 121 1.27 1.53 -7.52
C LEU A 121 0.85 2.13 -8.86
N PRO A 122 0.21 3.32 -8.87
CA PRO A 122 0.03 4.02 -10.11
C PRO A 122 1.40 4.46 -10.67
N ARG A 123 1.58 4.32 -11.98
CA ARG A 123 2.84 4.67 -12.66
C ARG A 123 2.67 5.92 -13.50
N ARG A 124 1.61 6.03 -14.29
CA ARG A 124 1.37 7.18 -15.19
C ARG A 124 0.05 7.86 -14.86
N THR A 125 -0.02 9.17 -15.11
CA THR A 125 -1.26 9.93 -14.97
C THR A 125 -2.24 9.59 -16.10
N VAL A 126 -3.50 9.35 -15.76
CA VAL A 126 -4.62 9.30 -16.71
C VAL A 126 -5.00 10.72 -17.12
N LYS A 127 -5.29 10.92 -18.40
CA LYS A 127 -5.79 12.20 -18.93
C LYS A 127 -7.21 12.01 -19.45
N ASP A 128 -8.03 13.05 -19.32
CA ASP A 128 -9.45 13.00 -19.68
C ASP A 128 -9.70 12.58 -21.14
N ASP A 129 -8.80 12.95 -22.06
CA ASP A 129 -8.88 12.62 -23.48
C ASP A 129 -8.21 11.29 -23.87
N ASP A 130 -7.80 10.46 -22.89
CA ASP A 130 -7.14 9.18 -23.16
C ASP A 130 -8.00 8.22 -23.98
N TYR A 131 -9.27 8.11 -23.65
CA TYR A 131 -10.20 7.23 -24.37
C TYR A 131 -10.37 7.65 -25.84
N GLY A 132 -10.55 8.96 -26.10
CA GLY A 132 -10.67 9.47 -27.46
C GLY A 132 -9.42 9.24 -28.30
N ARG A 133 -8.23 9.50 -27.74
CA ARG A 133 -6.96 9.28 -28.44
C ARG A 133 -6.68 7.81 -28.75
N TRP A 134 -7.13 6.91 -27.88
CA TRP A 134 -7.01 5.48 -28.14
C TRP A 134 -7.92 5.02 -29.28
N LEU A 135 -9.16 5.52 -29.35
CA LEU A 135 -10.07 5.24 -30.47
C LEU A 135 -9.53 5.74 -31.82
N GLU A 136 -8.76 6.84 -31.82
CA GLU A 136 -8.15 7.40 -33.03
C GLU A 136 -6.98 6.55 -33.55
N ASP A 137 -6.04 6.18 -32.67
CA ASP A 137 -4.85 5.40 -33.00
C ASP A 137 -4.26 4.74 -31.73
N GLU A 138 -4.67 3.50 -31.47
CA GLU A 138 -4.20 2.70 -30.34
C GLU A 138 -2.67 2.62 -30.26
N GLY A 139 -2.00 2.34 -31.38
CA GLY A 139 -0.55 2.15 -31.41
C GLY A 139 0.22 3.42 -31.05
N LYS A 140 -0.26 4.58 -31.52
CA LYS A 140 0.27 5.90 -31.14
C LYS A 140 -0.07 6.26 -29.71
N PHE A 141 -1.27 5.93 -29.25
CA PHE A 141 -1.72 6.15 -27.88
C PHE A 141 -0.82 5.41 -26.87
N LEU A 142 -0.60 4.11 -27.06
CA LEU A 142 0.23 3.28 -26.17
C LEU A 142 1.65 3.85 -26.03
N LYS A 143 2.28 4.20 -27.17
CA LYS A 143 3.61 4.85 -27.18
C LYS A 143 3.61 6.20 -26.46
N THR A 144 2.49 6.91 -26.49
CA THR A 144 2.34 8.20 -25.80
C THR A 144 2.18 8.03 -24.30
N VAL A 145 1.42 7.02 -23.85
CA VAL A 145 1.27 6.68 -22.42
C VAL A 145 2.61 6.23 -21.83
N ASP A 146 3.33 5.34 -22.52
CA ASP A 146 4.61 4.81 -22.06
C ASP A 146 5.68 5.90 -21.88
N ARG A 147 5.61 6.99 -22.64
CA ARG A 147 6.53 8.14 -22.55
C ARG A 147 6.15 9.18 -21.49
N ARG A 148 4.99 9.04 -20.82
CA ARG A 148 4.63 9.98 -19.74
C ARG A 148 5.65 9.88 -18.61
N PRO A 149 5.88 10.94 -17.82
CA PRO A 149 6.69 10.80 -16.62
C PRO A 149 6.02 9.87 -15.60
N ALA A 150 6.82 9.25 -14.74
CA ALA A 150 6.27 8.50 -13.62
C ALA A 150 5.66 9.48 -12.61
N ILE A 151 4.57 9.10 -11.98
CA ILE A 151 3.98 9.93 -10.93
C ILE A 151 4.80 9.83 -9.64
N THR A 152 4.83 10.94 -8.90
CA THR A 152 5.37 11.05 -7.55
C THR A 152 4.34 10.53 -6.54
N LEU A 153 4.73 9.51 -5.80
CA LEU A 153 3.95 8.85 -4.76
C LEU A 153 4.35 9.34 -3.36
N MET A 154 5.65 9.53 -3.10
CA MET A 154 6.17 9.93 -1.79
C MET A 154 6.01 11.44 -1.55
N ARG A 155 4.76 11.89 -1.43
CA ARG A 155 4.39 13.27 -1.09
C ARG A 155 4.23 13.39 0.42
N PHE A 156 5.31 13.79 1.09
CA PHE A 156 5.37 13.88 2.54
C PHE A 156 4.53 15.02 3.12
N ALA A 157 3.86 14.77 4.25
CA ALA A 157 3.08 15.71 5.04
C ALA A 157 2.91 15.20 6.48
N ASP A 158 2.52 16.10 7.39
CA ASP A 158 2.23 15.80 8.80
C ASP A 158 0.74 15.43 8.97
N TYR A 159 0.43 14.14 8.81
CA TYR A 159 -0.96 13.65 8.88
C TYR A 159 -1.43 13.33 10.30
N ASP A 160 -0.53 13.00 11.22
CA ASP A 160 -0.84 12.67 12.61
C ASP A 160 -0.63 13.85 13.58
N ARG A 161 -0.22 15.01 13.06
CA ARG A 161 -0.07 16.29 13.77
C ARG A 161 0.96 16.22 14.88
N ASP A 162 2.05 15.51 14.61
CA ASP A 162 3.18 15.40 15.53
C ASP A 162 4.26 16.47 15.29
N GLY A 163 4.07 17.31 14.27
CA GLY A 163 4.97 18.40 13.89
C GLY A 163 6.05 17.99 12.87
N ARG A 164 6.03 16.75 12.36
CA ARG A 164 6.99 16.24 11.38
C ARG A 164 6.25 15.89 10.10
N SER A 165 6.85 16.22 8.95
CA SER A 165 6.33 15.80 7.64
C SER A 165 7.09 14.56 7.18
N SER A 166 6.86 13.43 7.85
CA SER A 166 7.56 12.15 7.60
C SER A 166 6.63 11.05 7.10
N GLU A 167 5.39 11.40 6.74
CA GLU A 167 4.35 10.48 6.30
C GLU A 167 3.88 10.84 4.90
N PHE A 168 3.57 9.85 4.07
CA PHE A 168 2.96 10.07 2.76
C PHE A 168 1.81 9.09 2.53
N LEU A 169 0.90 9.44 1.62
CA LEU A 169 -0.24 8.59 1.29
C LEU A 169 0.12 7.61 0.18
N LEU A 170 -0.23 6.34 0.39
CA LEU A 170 -0.21 5.30 -0.61
C LEU A 170 -1.65 4.87 -0.89
N GLN A 171 -2.08 4.90 -2.15
CA GLN A 171 -3.37 4.33 -2.52
C GLN A 171 -3.28 2.81 -2.35
N THR A 172 -4.12 2.24 -1.49
CA THR A 172 -4.10 0.81 -1.16
C THR A 172 -5.34 0.09 -1.65
N ASP A 173 -6.44 0.81 -1.88
CA ASP A 173 -7.72 0.25 -2.25
C ASP A 173 -8.59 1.25 -3.04
N VAL A 174 -9.74 0.79 -3.51
CA VAL A 174 -10.76 1.58 -4.21
C VAL A 174 -12.15 1.11 -3.74
N GLU A 175 -12.94 2.05 -3.24
CA GLU A 175 -14.34 1.79 -2.87
C GLU A 175 -15.22 1.53 -4.10
N PRO A 176 -16.40 0.91 -3.91
CA PRO A 176 -17.42 0.87 -4.94
C PRO A 176 -17.66 2.26 -5.55
N GLY A 177 -17.54 2.35 -6.89
CA GLY A 177 -17.70 3.61 -7.61
C GLY A 177 -16.39 4.34 -7.91
N GLY A 178 -15.24 3.71 -7.63
CA GLY A 178 -13.95 4.21 -8.07
C GLY A 178 -13.32 5.25 -7.14
N LYS A 179 -13.82 5.37 -5.89
CA LYS A 179 -13.27 6.34 -4.93
C LYS A 179 -12.00 5.74 -4.30
N PRO A 180 -10.82 6.32 -4.49
CA PRO A 180 -9.57 5.75 -4.00
C PRO A 180 -9.46 5.88 -2.47
N LEU A 181 -8.96 4.82 -1.85
CA LEU A 181 -8.61 4.75 -0.43
C LEU A 181 -7.11 4.71 -0.26
N TYR A 182 -6.64 5.43 0.75
CA TYR A 182 -5.23 5.61 1.02
C TYR A 182 -4.90 5.20 2.45
N ALA A 183 -3.75 4.57 2.63
CA ALA A 183 -3.09 4.45 3.92
C ALA A 183 -1.91 5.42 3.97
N ALA A 184 -1.71 6.06 5.13
CA ALA A 184 -0.51 6.85 5.35
C ALA A 184 0.62 5.96 5.91
N ILE A 185 1.81 6.06 5.31
CA ILE A 185 3.02 5.34 5.70
C ILE A 185 4.07 6.37 6.09
N GLY A 186 4.76 6.17 7.20
CA GLY A 186 5.77 7.11 7.66
C GLY A 186 6.42 6.70 8.96
N LEU A 187 6.76 7.67 9.81
CA LEU A 187 7.31 7.45 11.14
C LEU A 187 6.31 7.90 12.20
N PRO A 188 5.40 7.02 12.67
CA PRO A 188 4.43 7.39 13.69
C PRO A 188 5.11 8.03 14.90
N ALA A 189 4.44 8.98 15.55
CA ALA A 189 4.99 9.67 16.72
C ALA A 189 5.59 8.72 17.77
N GLY A 190 6.80 9.07 18.22
CA GLY A 190 7.53 8.28 19.21
C GLY A 190 8.12 6.97 18.68
N ARG A 191 8.07 6.71 17.37
CA ARG A 191 8.64 5.50 16.75
C ARG A 191 9.73 5.88 15.76
N GLU A 192 10.81 5.11 15.79
CA GLU A 192 11.92 5.24 14.84
C GLU A 192 11.80 4.30 13.65
N ARG A 193 10.71 3.53 13.58
CA ARG A 193 10.47 2.53 12.53
C ARG A 193 9.31 2.95 11.64
N LEU A 194 9.47 2.68 10.35
CA LEU A 194 8.44 2.78 9.34
C LEU A 194 7.24 1.93 9.73
N ASP A 195 6.07 2.52 9.60
CA ASP A 195 4.82 1.82 9.85
C ASP A 195 3.66 2.53 9.14
N PHE A 196 2.50 1.89 9.14
CA PHE A 196 1.25 2.57 8.85
C PHE A 196 0.84 3.46 10.03
N LEU A 197 0.26 4.61 9.71
CA LEU A 197 -0.54 5.37 10.67
C LEU A 197 -1.81 4.59 10.99
N ARG A 198 -2.27 4.70 12.23
CA ARG A 198 -3.41 3.95 12.77
C ARG A 198 -4.29 4.88 13.58
N SER A 199 -5.55 4.52 13.72
CA SER A 199 -6.44 5.20 14.65
C SER A 199 -6.20 4.68 16.08
N THR A 200 -6.57 5.47 17.08
CA THR A 200 -6.58 5.03 18.47
C THR A 200 -7.65 3.98 18.76
N GLY A 201 -8.71 3.92 17.95
CA GLY A 201 -9.78 2.92 18.08
C GLY A 201 -9.38 1.55 17.57
N HIS A 202 -8.52 1.50 16.55
CA HIS A 202 -8.09 0.27 15.88
C HIS A 202 -6.56 0.25 15.65
N PRO A 203 -5.75 0.15 16.73
CA PRO A 203 -4.29 0.18 16.66
C PRO A 203 -3.65 -1.06 16.03
N GLU A 204 -4.42 -2.10 15.69
CA GLU A 204 -3.96 -3.33 15.07
C GLU A 204 -3.88 -3.26 13.54
N ARG A 205 -4.56 -2.29 12.91
CA ARG A 205 -4.70 -2.19 11.45
C ARG A 205 -4.30 -0.82 10.90
N ALA A 206 -3.93 -0.78 9.62
CA ALA A 206 -3.64 0.48 8.94
C ALA A 206 -4.90 1.35 8.84
N LEU A 207 -4.76 2.65 9.07
CA LEU A 207 -5.83 3.61 8.82
C LEU A 207 -6.00 3.83 7.31
N MET A 208 -7.19 3.56 6.79
CA MET A 208 -7.54 3.69 5.38
C MET A 208 -8.68 4.70 5.23
N LEU A 209 -8.38 5.82 4.57
CA LEU A 209 -9.34 6.92 4.38
C LEU A 209 -9.28 7.42 2.94
N ASN A 210 -10.35 8.08 2.49
CA ASN A 210 -10.31 8.80 1.23
C ASN A 210 -9.42 10.06 1.32
N ALA A 211 -9.01 10.59 0.17
CA ALA A 211 -8.09 11.73 0.11
C ALA A 211 -8.60 12.98 0.85
N ARG A 212 -9.92 13.21 0.89
CA ARG A 212 -10.51 14.37 1.57
C ARG A 212 -10.39 14.26 3.09
N ALA A 213 -10.58 13.07 3.63
CA ALA A 213 -10.42 12.81 5.06
C ALA A 213 -8.96 12.97 5.50
N TRP A 214 -7.99 12.44 4.73
CA TRP A 214 -6.57 12.68 4.99
C TRP A 214 -6.19 14.17 4.90
N ALA A 215 -6.72 14.89 3.91
CA ALA A 215 -6.50 16.33 3.82
C ALA A 215 -7.07 17.07 5.04
N ALA A 216 -8.25 16.67 5.54
CA ALA A 216 -8.81 17.26 6.76
C ALA A 216 -7.93 17.04 7.98
N LEU A 217 -7.37 15.83 8.17
CA LEU A 217 -6.43 15.54 9.26
C LEU A 217 -5.16 16.41 9.19
N ARG A 218 -4.64 16.65 7.98
CA ARG A 218 -3.45 17.48 7.74
C ARG A 218 -3.73 18.97 7.98
N ASP A 219 -4.84 19.47 7.45
CA ASP A 219 -5.08 20.90 7.25
C ASP A 219 -5.90 21.54 8.39
N GLN A 220 -6.71 20.77 9.12
CA GLN A 220 -7.60 21.28 10.17
C GLN A 220 -7.06 20.99 11.57
N SER A 221 -7.21 21.96 12.47
CA SER A 221 -6.94 21.77 13.89
C SER A 221 -8.21 21.32 14.61
N GLY A 222 -8.09 20.31 15.49
CA GLY A 222 -9.22 19.79 16.27
C GLY A 222 -10.06 18.78 15.48
N ALA A 223 -11.35 18.70 15.81
CA ALA A 223 -12.27 17.75 15.20
C ALA A 223 -12.80 18.26 13.85
N ALA A 224 -12.73 17.42 12.82
CA ALA A 224 -13.29 17.64 11.49
C ALA A 224 -14.40 16.63 11.20
N VAL A 225 -15.43 17.06 10.47
CA VAL A 225 -16.48 16.18 9.95
C VAL A 225 -16.35 16.14 8.43
N VAL A 226 -16.17 14.94 7.87
CA VAL A 226 -15.97 14.74 6.43
C VAL A 226 -16.92 13.67 5.93
N ALA A 227 -17.77 14.02 4.97
CA ALA A 227 -18.67 13.07 4.32
C ALA A 227 -17.89 11.87 3.76
N HIS A 228 -18.27 10.68 4.21
CA HIS A 228 -17.83 9.40 3.66
C HIS A 228 -18.79 8.95 2.56
N ARG A 229 -20.09 8.95 2.87
CA ARG A 229 -21.18 8.66 1.93
C ARG A 229 -22.32 9.65 2.13
N ALA A 230 -22.76 10.28 1.04
CA ALA A 230 -23.88 11.20 1.06
C ALA A 230 -25.22 10.47 0.95
N CYS A 231 -26.28 11.10 1.42
CA CYS A 231 -27.66 10.67 1.18
C CYS A 231 -27.93 10.42 -0.31
N GLY A 232 -28.62 9.32 -0.60
CA GLY A 232 -29.00 8.96 -1.98
C GLY A 232 -27.85 8.44 -2.84
N ASP A 233 -26.61 8.35 -2.33
CA ASP A 233 -25.54 7.62 -3.01
C ASP A 233 -26.01 6.17 -3.18
N ARG A 234 -26.27 5.77 -4.43
CA ARG A 234 -26.86 4.47 -4.82
C ARG A 234 -28.25 4.18 -4.21
N GLY A 235 -29.01 5.21 -3.89
CA GLY A 235 -30.33 5.07 -3.30
C GLY A 235 -30.33 4.83 -1.79
N ASP A 236 -29.19 5.04 -1.12
CA ASP A 236 -29.09 4.89 0.33
C ASP A 236 -29.97 5.93 1.06
N GLU A 237 -30.74 5.45 2.04
CA GLU A 237 -31.56 6.27 2.94
C GLU A 237 -30.77 6.81 4.15
N THR A 238 -29.47 6.53 4.18
CA THR A 238 -28.54 6.96 5.21
C THR A 238 -27.38 7.74 4.61
N GLN A 239 -26.76 8.58 5.44
CA GLN A 239 -25.45 9.14 5.16
C GLN A 239 -24.47 8.70 6.23
N SER A 240 -23.19 8.68 5.87
CA SER A 240 -22.11 8.42 6.81
C SER A 240 -21.04 9.49 6.72
N ASP A 241 -20.57 9.93 7.88
CA ASP A 241 -19.52 10.92 8.03
C ASP A 241 -18.37 10.35 8.83
N TYR A 242 -17.14 10.68 8.42
CA TYR A 242 -15.97 10.55 9.27
C TYR A 242 -15.92 11.72 10.25
N ILE A 243 -15.73 11.42 11.53
CA ILE A 243 -15.37 12.38 12.56
C ILE A 243 -13.91 12.13 12.90
N LEU A 244 -13.07 13.12 12.60
CA LEU A 244 -11.63 12.96 12.50
C LEU A 244 -10.95 13.95 13.43
N SER A 245 -9.87 13.53 14.08
CA SER A 245 -8.96 14.46 14.74
C SER A 245 -7.56 13.86 14.78
N ALA A 246 -6.54 14.70 14.61
CA ALA A 246 -5.15 14.33 14.85
C ALA A 246 -4.51 15.34 15.80
N ASP A 247 -3.80 14.83 16.81
CA ASP A 247 -3.05 15.67 17.74
C ASP A 247 -1.87 14.88 18.33
N THR A 248 -0.67 15.44 18.26
CA THR A 248 0.55 14.87 18.85
C THR A 248 0.80 13.40 18.46
N GLY A 249 0.51 13.06 17.21
CA GLY A 249 0.69 11.72 16.68
C GLY A 249 -0.43 10.72 16.95
N LYS A 250 -1.52 11.18 17.56
CA LYS A 250 -2.71 10.36 17.83
C LYS A 250 -3.81 10.74 16.87
N ILE A 251 -4.25 9.77 16.07
CA ILE A 251 -5.38 9.94 15.16
C ILE A 251 -6.61 9.26 15.76
N SER A 252 -7.71 9.98 15.87
CA SER A 252 -9.02 9.43 16.19
C SER A 252 -9.90 9.54 14.96
N VAL A 253 -10.54 8.42 14.61
CA VAL A 253 -11.52 8.36 13.54
C VAL A 253 -12.74 7.62 14.05
N LYS A 254 -13.90 8.23 13.86
CA LYS A 254 -15.19 7.58 14.03
C LYS A 254 -15.98 7.64 12.76
N LEU A 255 -16.77 6.61 12.50
CA LEU A 255 -17.79 6.60 11.48
C LEU A 255 -19.14 6.85 12.14
N ARG A 256 -19.81 7.93 11.77
CA ARG A 256 -21.16 8.25 12.23
C ARG A 256 -22.14 8.02 11.09
N GLU A 257 -23.18 7.25 11.34
CA GLU A 257 -24.30 7.05 10.40
C GLU A 257 -25.55 7.79 10.89
N THR A 258 -26.23 8.46 9.97
CA THR A 258 -27.50 9.18 10.24
C THR A 258 -28.53 8.84 9.17
N THR A 259 -29.81 8.89 9.53
CA THR A 259 -30.89 8.79 8.53
C THR A 259 -30.99 10.08 7.72
N CYS A 260 -31.40 9.99 6.46
CA CYS A 260 -31.58 11.15 5.58
C CYS A 260 -33.01 11.75 5.70
N PRO A 261 -33.22 13.06 5.46
CA PRO A 261 -32.22 14.11 5.17
C PRO A 261 -31.66 14.83 6.42
N ASP A 262 -32.40 14.87 7.53
CA ASP A 262 -32.01 15.54 8.79
C ASP A 262 -32.05 14.57 9.99
N GLY A 263 -31.87 13.29 9.69
CA GLY A 263 -32.29 12.21 10.56
C GLY A 263 -31.39 11.98 11.77
N SER A 264 -31.93 11.22 12.71
CA SER A 264 -31.24 10.85 13.95
C SER A 264 -29.97 10.05 13.69
N ILE A 265 -28.98 10.19 14.57
CA ILE A 265 -27.80 9.31 14.61
C ILE A 265 -28.28 7.88 14.83
N ILE A 266 -27.91 7.00 13.89
CA ILE A 266 -28.17 5.56 13.94
C ILE A 266 -27.06 4.89 14.74
N SER A 267 -25.81 5.22 14.40
CA SER A 267 -24.62 4.61 14.97
C SER A 267 -23.46 5.61 14.97
N GLU A 268 -22.54 5.42 15.92
CA GLU A 268 -21.22 6.04 15.89
C GLU A 268 -20.22 4.99 16.38
N THR A 269 -19.32 4.55 15.51
CA THR A 269 -18.34 3.51 15.82
C THR A 269 -16.94 4.03 15.58
N ASP A 270 -15.98 3.57 16.38
CA ASP A 270 -14.58 3.81 16.08
C ASP A 270 -14.23 3.11 14.75
N TRP A 271 -13.40 3.78 13.94
CA TRP A 271 -12.84 3.24 12.71
C TRP A 271 -11.43 2.75 12.98
#